data_AF-A0A7S2Z8G6-F1
#
_entry.id   AF-A0A7S2Z8G6-F1
#
_cell.length_a   1.000
_cell.length_b   1.000
_cell.length_c   1.000
_cell.angle_alpha   90.00
_cell.angle_beta   90.00
_cell.angle_gamma   90.00
#
_symmetry.space_group_name_H-M   'P 1'
#
loop_
_entity.id
_entity.type
_entity.pdbx_description
1 polymer ?
#
loop_
_entity_poly.entity_id
_entity_poly.type
_entity_poly.pdbx_seq_one_letter_code
_entity_poly.pdbx_strand_id
1 'polypeptide(L)'
;MPPDMVIPFLKGQYTVEEASEVLRQQGKSEEEIAKFKELFQEVQKVVDVKQLQPLMRTQYMRVAFQIPFDATVRVSLDTNLCMIRENPEHGDTCLESGRWFRDPGLPVPRTEITKFPHAVLEVKLSLKEDEDAPLWVTQLIDSGLLHEVHKFSKFIHGCAVLLPDQVQAVPYWIDDESIRESIVASTQVTSTESTYSSLSKRRMQMENGDKKRGGGYRGRGREEENELKHPLLGDHAETDLIEGSSGQGMEGGQSFGGGLMNFLLGKKDRGQARYLPRKVPMRIEPKTSFANERTFLRWVHMSIVLGGVSSAMLGGAGPEDQDAHVIGLLTIPLAIAITMYGIWIYYWRAMQIKKKEARIAVAFDDRIGPVCLAFILICLYITVFVYKLAKLGDY
;
A
#
# COMPACT_ATOMS: atom_id res chain seq x y z
N MET A 1 11.43 16.50 -18.14
CA MET A 1 11.73 17.93 -18.35
C MET A 1 11.55 18.66 -17.02
N PRO A 2 12.48 19.53 -16.61
CA PRO A 2 12.29 20.40 -15.44
C PRO A 2 11.07 21.30 -15.61
N PRO A 3 10.32 21.65 -14.52
CA PRO A 3 9.13 22.49 -14.62
C PRO A 3 9.36 23.85 -15.31
N ASP A 4 10.53 24.44 -15.09
CA ASP A 4 10.89 25.76 -15.62
C ASP A 4 11.12 25.76 -17.14
N MET A 5 11.44 24.59 -17.72
CA MET A 5 11.68 24.43 -19.15
C MET A 5 10.39 24.17 -19.95
N VAL A 6 9.26 23.95 -19.28
CA VAL A 6 7.99 23.63 -19.96
C VAL A 6 7.50 24.81 -20.79
N ILE A 7 7.55 26.04 -20.28
CA ILE A 7 7.13 27.22 -21.04
C ILE A 7 8.07 27.51 -22.23
N PRO A 8 9.40 27.54 -22.06
CA PRO A 8 10.32 27.60 -23.19
C PRO A 8 10.07 26.51 -24.24
N PHE A 9 9.76 25.27 -23.82
CA PHE A 9 9.39 24.19 -24.73
C PHE A 9 8.12 24.48 -25.52
N LEU A 10 7.04 24.89 -24.85
CA LEU A 10 5.77 25.23 -25.49
C LEU A 10 5.90 26.42 -26.44
N LYS A 11 6.85 27.33 -26.19
CA LYS A 11 7.15 28.49 -27.06
C LYS A 11 8.16 28.19 -28.18
N GLY A 12 8.66 26.95 -28.28
CA GLY A 12 9.70 26.59 -29.26
C GLY A 12 11.09 27.16 -28.97
N GLN A 13 11.31 27.75 -27.80
CA GLN A 13 12.58 28.34 -27.39
C GLN A 13 13.56 27.30 -26.86
N TYR A 14 13.05 26.19 -26.31
CA TYR A 14 13.87 25.07 -25.83
C TYR A 14 14.07 24.05 -26.94
N THR A 15 15.33 23.85 -27.33
CA THR A 15 15.70 23.02 -28.47
C THR A 15 15.92 21.55 -28.08
N VAL A 16 15.77 20.65 -29.06
CA VAL A 16 15.97 19.22 -28.83
C VAL A 16 17.44 18.90 -28.56
N GLU A 17 18.36 19.68 -29.11
CA GLU A 17 19.80 19.58 -28.91
C GLU A 17 20.14 19.84 -27.45
N GLU A 18 19.72 20.98 -26.90
CA GLU A 18 19.90 21.34 -25.48
C GLU A 18 19.30 20.28 -24.55
N ALA A 19 18.08 19.82 -24.85
CA ALA A 19 17.43 18.78 -24.08
C ALA A 19 18.18 17.44 -24.12
N SER A 20 18.73 17.08 -25.28
CA SER A 20 19.48 15.84 -25.46
C SER A 20 20.84 15.87 -24.75
N GLU A 21 21.47 17.03 -24.67
CA GLU A 21 22.75 17.20 -23.99
C GLU A 21 22.61 17.03 -22.47
N VAL A 22 21.51 17.53 -21.90
CA VAL A 22 21.14 17.28 -20.49
C VAL A 22 20.97 15.77 -20.23
N LEU A 23 20.34 15.03 -21.14
CA LEU A 23 20.19 13.57 -20.99
C LEU A 23 21.52 12.82 -21.11
N ARG A 24 22.42 13.27 -21.99
CA ARG A 24 23.79 12.73 -22.08
C ARG A 24 24.56 12.93 -20.78
N GLN A 25 24.48 14.12 -20.20
CA GLN A 25 25.10 14.41 -18.89
C GLN A 25 24.53 13.55 -17.76
N GLN A 26 23.25 13.13 -17.86
CA GLN A 26 22.62 12.19 -16.94
C GLN A 26 23.02 10.72 -17.17
N GLY A 27 23.87 10.43 -18.16
CA GLY A 27 24.37 9.09 -18.46
C GLY A 27 23.36 8.19 -19.16
N LYS A 28 22.40 8.76 -19.89
CA LYS A 28 21.43 8.01 -20.70
C LYS A 28 22.10 7.41 -21.94
N SER A 29 21.59 6.28 -22.43
CA SER A 29 22.15 5.63 -23.63
C SER A 29 21.78 6.41 -24.90
N GLU A 30 22.60 6.32 -25.95
CA GLU A 30 22.31 6.99 -27.22
C GLU A 30 20.99 6.49 -27.87
N GLU A 31 20.60 5.24 -27.63
CA GLU A 31 19.30 4.70 -28.07
C GLU A 31 18.11 5.37 -27.36
N GLU A 32 18.22 5.57 -26.03
CA GLU A 32 17.20 6.28 -25.25
C GLU A 32 17.11 7.74 -25.69
N ILE A 33 18.26 8.36 -25.98
CA ILE A 33 18.33 9.74 -26.46
C ILE A 33 17.69 9.86 -27.85
N ALA A 34 17.95 8.93 -28.77
CA ALA A 34 17.34 8.96 -30.10
C ALA A 34 15.80 8.91 -30.03
N LYS A 35 15.24 7.99 -29.23
CA LYS A 35 13.78 7.90 -28.99
C LYS A 35 13.23 9.16 -28.34
N PHE A 36 13.98 9.75 -27.40
CA PHE A 36 13.60 11.01 -26.79
C PHE A 36 13.56 12.15 -27.80
N LYS A 37 14.54 12.26 -28.70
CA LYS A 37 14.59 13.32 -29.72
C LYS A 37 13.39 13.27 -30.64
N GLU A 38 13.05 12.07 -31.12
CA GLU A 38 11.87 11.83 -31.96
C GLU A 38 10.59 12.30 -31.25
N LEU A 39 10.34 11.79 -30.04
CA LEU A 39 9.16 12.16 -29.26
C LEU A 39 9.11 13.66 -28.94
N PHE A 40 10.25 14.26 -28.59
CA PHE A 40 10.33 15.68 -28.27
C PHE A 40 9.92 16.55 -29.45
N GLN A 41 10.47 16.26 -30.64
CA GLN A 41 10.17 16.99 -31.87
C GLN A 41 8.72 16.78 -32.29
N GLU A 42 8.19 15.55 -32.20
CA GLU A 42 6.80 15.25 -32.51
C GLU A 42 5.83 16.04 -31.62
N VAL A 43 6.05 16.01 -30.31
CA VAL A 43 5.18 16.73 -29.36
C VAL A 43 5.27 18.23 -29.57
N GLN A 44 6.49 18.79 -29.72
CA GLN A 44 6.67 20.23 -29.94
C GLN A 44 6.02 20.69 -31.25
N LYS A 45 6.19 19.91 -32.32
CA LYS A 45 5.55 20.17 -33.62
C LYS A 45 4.03 20.13 -33.54
N VAL A 46 3.45 19.17 -32.80
CA VAL A 46 1.99 19.08 -32.64
C VAL A 46 1.47 20.26 -31.81
N VAL A 47 2.18 20.67 -30.76
CA VAL A 47 1.83 21.85 -29.96
C VAL A 47 1.83 23.11 -30.83
N ASP A 48 2.86 23.30 -31.65
CA ASP A 48 2.98 24.46 -32.53
C ASP A 48 1.94 24.42 -33.67
N VAL A 49 1.85 23.34 -34.43
CA VAL A 49 0.94 23.26 -35.58
C VAL A 49 -0.53 23.36 -35.17
N LYS A 50 -0.91 22.75 -34.04
CA LYS A 50 -2.30 22.78 -33.55
C LYS A 50 -2.57 23.89 -32.55
N GLN A 51 -1.57 24.74 -32.25
CA GLN A 51 -1.66 25.83 -31.27
C GLN A 51 -2.24 25.34 -29.92
N LEU A 52 -1.72 24.22 -29.42
CA LEU A 52 -2.24 23.59 -28.21
C LEU A 52 -1.92 24.42 -26.96
N GLN A 53 -2.89 24.49 -26.05
CA GLN A 53 -2.77 25.19 -24.78
C GLN A 53 -3.28 24.32 -23.62
N PRO A 54 -2.85 24.58 -22.37
CA PRO A 54 -3.44 23.94 -21.20
C PRO A 54 -4.96 24.17 -21.18
N LEU A 55 -5.74 23.08 -21.15
CA LEU A 55 -7.20 23.14 -21.23
C LEU A 55 -7.87 22.55 -19.99
N MET A 56 -7.50 21.32 -19.64
CA MET A 56 -8.16 20.53 -18.60
C MET A 56 -7.12 19.88 -17.69
N ARG A 57 -7.24 20.14 -16.39
CA ARG A 57 -6.54 19.40 -15.34
C ARG A 57 -7.38 18.21 -14.93
N THR A 58 -6.74 17.07 -14.71
CA THR A 58 -7.36 15.94 -14.04
C THR A 58 -6.58 15.67 -12.75
N GLN A 59 -7.26 15.68 -11.62
CA GLN A 59 -6.67 15.43 -10.30
C GLN A 59 -7.39 14.27 -9.63
N TYR A 60 -6.62 13.36 -9.02
CA TYR A 60 -7.14 12.19 -8.31
C TYR A 60 -6.07 11.65 -7.36
N MET A 61 -6.49 10.80 -6.43
CA MET A 61 -5.60 9.98 -5.60
C MET A 61 -5.59 8.56 -6.14
N ARG A 62 -4.41 8.07 -6.56
CA ARG A 62 -4.26 6.73 -7.13
C ARG A 62 -3.69 5.76 -6.12
N VAL A 63 -4.35 4.61 -5.99
CA VAL A 63 -3.80 3.41 -5.35
C VAL A 63 -3.57 2.38 -6.44
N ALA A 64 -2.38 1.77 -6.47
CA ALA A 64 -2.03 0.72 -7.43
C ALA A 64 -1.77 -0.60 -6.70
N PHE A 65 -2.41 -1.65 -7.17
CA PHE A 65 -2.27 -3.02 -6.70
C PHE A 65 -1.57 -3.84 -7.79
N GLN A 66 -0.37 -4.29 -7.50
CA GLN A 66 0.40 -5.14 -8.40
C GLN A 66 1.27 -6.09 -7.58
N ILE A 67 1.30 -7.36 -8.00
CA ILE A 67 2.25 -8.33 -7.49
C ILE A 67 3.61 -8.07 -8.17
N PRO A 68 4.71 -7.87 -7.42
CA PRO A 68 6.03 -7.67 -8.00
C PRO A 68 6.42 -8.84 -8.90
N PHE A 69 7.01 -8.54 -10.07
CA PHE A 69 7.43 -9.52 -11.09
C PHE A 69 6.30 -10.32 -11.75
N ASP A 70 5.06 -10.01 -11.40
CA ASP A 70 3.88 -10.53 -12.07
C ASP A 70 3.21 -9.37 -12.82
N ALA A 71 3.00 -9.58 -14.12
CA ALA A 71 2.31 -8.64 -14.98
C ALA A 71 0.88 -9.09 -15.30
N THR A 72 0.49 -10.29 -14.89
CA THR A 72 -0.78 -10.96 -15.24
C THR A 72 -1.97 -10.08 -14.91
N VAL A 73 -2.01 -9.51 -13.71
CA VAL A 73 -3.06 -8.57 -13.28
C VAL A 73 -2.43 -7.34 -12.62
N ARG A 74 -2.84 -6.17 -13.07
CA ARG A 74 -2.55 -4.89 -12.42
C ARG A 74 -3.83 -4.11 -12.25
N VAL A 75 -4.10 -3.66 -11.03
CA VAL A 75 -5.30 -2.90 -10.73
C VAL A 75 -4.90 -1.51 -10.25
N SER A 76 -5.58 -0.48 -10.70
CA SER A 76 -5.48 0.85 -10.10
C SER A 76 -6.85 1.40 -9.75
N LEU A 77 -6.95 2.02 -8.58
CA LEU A 77 -8.15 2.70 -8.10
C LEU A 77 -7.85 4.19 -7.96
N ASP A 78 -8.60 5.00 -8.71
CA ASP A 78 -8.53 6.46 -8.65
C ASP A 78 -9.72 6.99 -7.84
N THR A 79 -9.44 7.61 -6.70
CA THR A 79 -10.43 8.24 -5.81
C THR A 79 -10.28 9.76 -5.80
N ASN A 80 -11.27 10.47 -5.27
CA ASN A 80 -11.32 11.94 -5.25
C ASN A 80 -11.03 12.56 -6.62
N LEU A 81 -11.59 11.95 -7.68
CA LEU A 81 -11.37 12.37 -9.05
C LEU A 81 -12.09 13.70 -9.29
N CYS A 82 -11.37 14.69 -9.77
CA CYS A 82 -11.94 15.94 -10.26
C CYS A 82 -11.24 16.40 -11.53
N MET A 83 -11.99 17.14 -12.33
CA MET A 83 -11.49 17.81 -13.52
C MET A 83 -11.67 19.31 -13.34
N ILE A 84 -10.66 20.09 -13.72
CA ILE A 84 -10.63 21.55 -13.52
C ILE A 84 -10.23 22.19 -14.84
N ARG A 85 -10.94 23.25 -15.24
CA ARG A 85 -10.55 24.07 -16.39
C ARG A 85 -9.27 24.84 -16.06
N GLU A 86 -8.23 24.67 -16.88
CA GLU A 86 -6.92 25.31 -16.67
C GLU A 86 -6.97 26.81 -17.00
N ASN A 87 -7.58 27.17 -18.13
CA ASN A 87 -7.78 28.58 -18.50
C ASN A 87 -9.11 29.10 -17.93
N PRO A 88 -9.11 30.06 -16.98
CA PRO A 88 -10.33 30.65 -16.46
C PRO A 88 -11.20 31.25 -17.57
N GLU A 89 -12.50 31.34 -17.35
CA GLU A 89 -13.42 31.99 -18.28
C GLU A 89 -13.27 33.52 -18.25
N HIS A 90 -12.97 34.07 -17.08
CA HIS A 90 -12.75 35.49 -16.84
C HIS A 90 -11.39 35.71 -16.17
N GLY A 91 -10.34 35.77 -16.97
CA GLY A 91 -8.98 36.03 -16.50
C GLY A 91 -7.92 35.71 -17.55
N ASP A 92 -6.67 35.96 -17.20
CA ASP A 92 -5.54 35.65 -18.07
C ASP A 92 -5.41 34.14 -18.26
N THR A 93 -5.08 33.74 -19.48
CA THR A 93 -4.75 32.34 -19.77
C THR A 93 -3.48 31.93 -19.04
N CYS A 94 -3.29 30.60 -18.88
CA CYS A 94 -2.08 30.08 -18.25
C CYS A 94 -0.81 30.63 -18.94
N LEU A 95 -0.78 30.60 -20.28
CA LEU A 95 0.39 31.06 -21.06
C LEU A 95 0.66 32.56 -20.93
N GLU A 96 -0.38 33.40 -20.89
CA GLU A 96 -0.25 34.84 -20.64
C GLU A 96 0.32 35.12 -19.24
N SER A 97 -0.11 34.32 -18.25
CA SER A 97 0.45 34.37 -16.89
C SER A 97 1.87 33.78 -16.78
N GLY A 98 2.47 33.33 -17.89
CA GLY A 98 3.79 32.72 -17.93
C GLY A 98 3.86 31.32 -17.30
N ARG A 99 2.73 30.62 -17.19
CA ARG A 99 2.61 29.30 -16.54
C ARG A 99 1.95 28.28 -17.46
N TRP A 100 2.31 27.01 -17.31
CA TRP A 100 1.70 25.92 -18.09
C TRP A 100 0.54 25.25 -17.33
N PHE A 101 0.20 25.80 -16.17
CA PHE A 101 -0.82 25.33 -15.26
C PHE A 101 -1.44 26.53 -14.53
N ARG A 102 -2.73 26.44 -14.22
CA ARG A 102 -3.48 27.40 -13.41
C ARG A 102 -2.90 27.52 -12.01
N ASP A 103 -2.82 28.75 -11.52
CA ASP A 103 -2.38 29.08 -10.17
C ASP A 103 -3.16 28.31 -9.09
N PRO A 104 -2.50 27.43 -8.30
CA PRO A 104 -3.14 26.70 -7.21
C PRO A 104 -3.57 27.58 -6.03
N GLY A 105 -3.03 28.80 -5.93
CA GLY A 105 -3.38 29.76 -4.87
C GLY A 105 -4.68 30.52 -5.14
N LEU A 106 -5.16 30.52 -6.38
CA LEU A 106 -6.41 31.20 -6.75
C LEU A 106 -7.61 30.27 -6.49
N PRO A 107 -8.74 30.81 -6.02
CA PRO A 107 -9.97 30.04 -5.89
C PRO A 107 -10.45 29.58 -7.27
N VAL A 108 -10.98 28.35 -7.32
CA VAL A 108 -11.59 27.79 -8.53
C VAL A 108 -13.11 27.92 -8.40
N PRO A 109 -13.77 28.72 -9.26
CA PRO A 109 -15.22 28.80 -9.34
C PRO A 109 -15.85 27.44 -9.61
N ARG A 110 -17.07 27.21 -9.12
CA ARG A 110 -17.79 25.93 -9.31
C ARG A 110 -18.10 25.62 -10.78
N THR A 111 -18.22 26.64 -11.61
CA THR A 111 -18.41 26.50 -13.05
C THR A 111 -17.18 25.95 -13.77
N GLU A 112 -16.02 25.96 -13.12
CA GLU A 112 -14.73 25.57 -13.70
C GLU A 112 -14.14 24.30 -13.07
N ILE A 113 -14.90 23.63 -12.19
CA ILE A 113 -14.50 22.36 -11.55
C ILE A 113 -15.68 21.38 -11.54
N THR A 114 -15.41 20.15 -11.96
CA THR A 114 -16.33 19.03 -11.78
C THR A 114 -15.70 17.98 -10.88
N LYS A 115 -16.41 17.57 -9.84
CA LYS A 115 -16.01 16.47 -8.97
C LYS A 115 -16.68 15.21 -9.52
N PHE A 116 -15.86 14.26 -9.95
CA PHE A 116 -16.38 12.98 -10.40
C PHE A 116 -16.83 12.19 -9.17
N PRO A 117 -18.06 11.67 -9.17
CA PRO A 117 -18.68 11.19 -7.95
C PRO A 117 -18.33 9.75 -7.59
N HIS A 118 -17.85 8.99 -8.57
CA HIS A 118 -17.45 7.60 -8.40
C HIS A 118 -15.92 7.50 -8.30
N ALA A 119 -15.44 6.37 -7.79
CA ALA A 119 -14.06 5.99 -8.00
C ALA A 119 -13.89 5.31 -9.36
N VAL A 120 -12.72 5.45 -9.98
CA VAL A 120 -12.44 4.77 -11.26
C VAL A 120 -11.47 3.62 -11.00
N LEU A 121 -11.96 2.39 -11.17
CA LEU A 121 -11.16 1.18 -11.13
C LEU A 121 -10.71 0.81 -12.54
N GLU A 122 -9.40 0.62 -12.74
CA GLU A 122 -8.82 0.15 -14.00
C GLU A 122 -8.12 -1.19 -13.74
N VAL A 123 -8.61 -2.25 -14.39
CA VAL A 123 -8.02 -3.60 -14.34
C VAL A 123 -7.29 -3.86 -15.66
N LYS A 124 -5.99 -4.14 -15.59
CA LYS A 124 -5.15 -4.50 -16.74
C LYS A 124 -4.77 -5.96 -16.64
N LEU A 125 -5.11 -6.70 -17.68
CA LEU A 125 -4.76 -8.11 -17.84
C LEU A 125 -3.65 -8.24 -18.89
N SER A 126 -2.61 -9.00 -18.55
CA SER A 126 -1.52 -9.35 -19.47
C SER A 126 -1.38 -10.87 -19.50
N LEU A 127 -2.37 -11.52 -20.09
CA LEU A 127 -2.48 -12.97 -20.19
C LEU A 127 -1.76 -13.49 -21.44
N LYS A 128 -1.38 -14.78 -21.43
CA LYS A 128 -0.91 -15.46 -22.63
C LYS A 128 -2.11 -15.78 -23.53
N GLU A 129 -1.85 -16.10 -24.80
CA GLU A 129 -2.88 -16.24 -25.85
C GLU A 129 -3.98 -17.30 -25.56
N ASP A 130 -3.79 -18.18 -24.57
CA ASP A 130 -4.76 -19.23 -24.17
C ASP A 130 -5.06 -19.25 -22.66
N GLU A 131 -4.76 -18.16 -21.93
CA GLU A 131 -4.95 -18.10 -20.48
C GLU A 131 -6.14 -17.20 -20.13
N ASP A 132 -7.09 -17.75 -19.35
CA ASP A 132 -8.24 -17.00 -18.83
C ASP A 132 -7.84 -16.05 -17.69
N ALA A 133 -8.67 -15.03 -17.46
CA ALA A 133 -8.49 -14.14 -16.32
C ALA A 133 -8.58 -14.94 -15.00
N PRO A 134 -7.76 -14.60 -13.98
CA PRO A 134 -7.84 -15.28 -12.68
C PRO A 134 -9.24 -15.20 -12.09
N LEU A 135 -9.71 -16.29 -11.47
CA LEU A 135 -11.09 -16.43 -10.97
C LEU A 135 -11.55 -15.25 -10.10
N TRP A 136 -10.68 -14.74 -9.23
CA TRP A 136 -11.02 -13.63 -8.35
C TRP A 136 -11.28 -12.32 -9.12
N VAL A 137 -10.68 -12.14 -10.29
CA VAL A 137 -10.94 -10.99 -11.17
C VAL A 137 -12.33 -11.12 -11.77
N THR A 138 -12.68 -12.29 -12.29
CA THR A 138 -14.01 -12.57 -12.83
C THR A 138 -15.08 -12.39 -11.74
N GLN A 139 -14.84 -12.93 -10.55
CA GLN A 139 -15.73 -12.73 -9.40
C GLN A 139 -15.88 -11.27 -8.99
N LEU A 140 -14.80 -10.47 -9.09
CA LEU A 140 -14.85 -9.04 -8.79
C LEU A 140 -15.69 -8.29 -9.82
N ILE A 141 -15.55 -8.61 -11.11
CA ILE A 141 -16.36 -8.04 -12.19
C ILE A 141 -17.84 -8.40 -11.99
N ASP A 142 -18.12 -9.67 -11.65
CA ASP A 142 -19.48 -10.18 -11.45
C ASP A 142 -20.08 -9.86 -10.07
N SER A 143 -19.33 -9.20 -9.18
CA SER A 143 -19.74 -8.95 -7.79
C SER A 143 -20.93 -7.99 -7.65
N GLY A 144 -21.28 -7.25 -8.71
CA GLY A 144 -22.26 -6.16 -8.67
C GLY A 144 -21.76 -4.88 -7.98
N LEU A 145 -20.51 -4.85 -7.51
CA LEU A 145 -19.88 -3.65 -6.92
C LEU A 145 -19.32 -2.70 -7.97
N LEU A 146 -19.18 -3.17 -9.21
CA LEU A 146 -18.58 -2.44 -10.32
C LEU A 146 -19.62 -2.15 -11.39
N HIS A 147 -19.56 -0.93 -11.93
CA HIS A 147 -20.26 -0.58 -13.15
C HIS A 147 -19.24 -0.51 -14.29
N GLU A 148 -19.38 -1.39 -15.29
CA GLU A 148 -18.43 -1.45 -16.38
C GLU A 148 -18.65 -0.29 -17.36
N VAL A 149 -17.59 0.50 -17.58
CA VAL A 149 -17.60 1.59 -18.56
C VAL A 149 -16.42 1.42 -19.51
N HIS A 150 -16.73 1.00 -20.73
CA HIS A 150 -15.72 0.79 -21.77
C HIS A 150 -15.10 2.12 -22.24
N LYS A 151 -13.76 2.15 -22.28
CA LYS A 151 -12.97 3.29 -22.78
C LYS A 151 -13.30 4.63 -22.10
N PHE A 152 -13.70 4.58 -20.82
CA PHE A 152 -13.90 5.79 -20.02
C PHE A 152 -12.65 6.68 -20.08
N SER A 153 -12.85 7.97 -20.36
CA SER A 153 -11.76 8.96 -20.42
C SER A 153 -12.06 10.13 -19.52
N LYS A 154 -11.16 10.35 -18.55
CA LYS A 154 -11.20 11.48 -17.61
C LYS A 154 -11.17 12.82 -18.34
N PHE A 155 -10.38 12.92 -19.41
CA PHE A 155 -10.27 14.12 -20.24
C PHE A 155 -11.56 14.39 -21.01
N ILE A 156 -12.11 13.37 -21.70
CA ILE A 156 -13.35 13.52 -22.48
C ILE A 156 -14.52 13.88 -21.55
N HIS A 157 -14.63 13.22 -20.39
CA HIS A 157 -15.64 13.57 -19.39
C HIS A 157 -15.50 15.02 -18.91
N GLY A 158 -14.28 15.46 -18.56
CA GLY A 158 -14.02 16.84 -18.16
C GLY A 158 -14.42 17.86 -19.24
N CYS A 159 -14.07 17.61 -20.50
CA CYS A 159 -14.45 18.49 -21.61
C CYS A 159 -15.96 18.53 -21.84
N ALA A 160 -16.64 17.37 -21.82
CA ALA A 160 -18.08 17.29 -22.03
C ALA A 160 -18.87 18.02 -20.93
N VAL A 161 -18.40 17.98 -19.68
CA VAL A 161 -19.09 18.59 -18.53
C VAL A 161 -18.77 20.08 -18.37
N LEU A 162 -17.49 20.47 -18.50
CA LEU A 162 -17.05 21.85 -18.21
C LEU A 162 -17.01 22.77 -19.44
N LEU A 163 -17.11 22.22 -20.65
CA LEU A 163 -17.09 22.98 -21.90
C LEU A 163 -18.28 22.62 -22.82
N PRO A 164 -19.53 22.64 -22.31
CA PRO A 164 -20.70 22.19 -23.08
C PRO A 164 -20.89 22.99 -24.37
N ASP A 165 -20.60 24.29 -24.35
CA ASP A 165 -20.76 25.16 -25.54
C ASP A 165 -19.70 24.91 -26.62
N GLN A 166 -18.60 24.24 -26.29
CA GLN A 166 -17.51 23.95 -27.23
C GLN A 166 -17.56 22.51 -27.76
N VAL A 167 -18.39 21.65 -27.17
CA VAL A 167 -18.45 20.23 -27.46
C VAL A 167 -19.75 19.90 -28.19
N GLN A 168 -19.64 19.36 -29.41
CA GLN A 168 -20.80 18.98 -30.23
C GLN A 168 -21.28 17.54 -30.00
N ALA A 169 -20.44 16.70 -29.39
CA ALA A 169 -20.72 15.29 -29.16
C ALA A 169 -20.29 14.89 -27.74
N VAL A 170 -21.21 14.28 -27.01
CA VAL A 170 -20.98 13.79 -25.66
C VAL A 170 -20.75 12.28 -25.68
N PRO A 171 -19.90 11.73 -24.79
CA PRO A 171 -19.71 10.29 -24.70
C PRO A 171 -20.96 9.61 -24.11
N TYR A 172 -21.19 8.35 -24.51
CA TYR A 172 -22.40 7.60 -24.14
C TYR A 172 -22.65 7.49 -22.63
N TRP A 173 -21.59 7.50 -21.80
CA TRP A 173 -21.71 7.40 -20.34
C TRP A 173 -22.18 8.70 -19.66
N ILE A 174 -22.34 9.81 -20.40
CA ILE A 174 -22.94 11.03 -19.85
C ILE A 174 -24.46 10.90 -19.72
N ASP A 175 -25.09 10.12 -20.60
CA ASP A 175 -26.52 9.85 -20.57
C ASP A 175 -26.89 8.68 -19.63
N ASP A 176 -25.88 8.03 -19.03
CA ASP A 176 -26.07 6.98 -18.04
C ASP A 176 -26.65 7.59 -16.75
N GLU A 177 -27.84 7.13 -16.35
CA GLU A 177 -28.59 7.63 -15.19
C GLU A 177 -27.75 7.60 -13.90
N SER A 178 -26.94 6.56 -13.72
CA SER A 178 -26.05 6.36 -12.57
C SER A 178 -24.92 7.41 -12.45
N ILE A 179 -24.54 8.01 -13.58
CA ILE A 179 -23.51 9.06 -13.65
C ILE A 179 -24.18 10.44 -13.69
N ARG A 180 -25.35 10.55 -14.33
CA ARG A 180 -26.13 11.79 -14.48
C ARG A 180 -26.64 12.34 -13.15
N GLU A 181 -27.29 11.52 -12.33
CA GLU A 181 -27.76 11.94 -10.99
C GLU A 181 -26.62 12.49 -10.16
N SER A 182 -25.43 11.95 -10.39
CA SER A 182 -24.26 12.23 -9.60
C SER A 182 -23.46 13.45 -10.10
N ILE A 183 -23.57 13.79 -11.40
CA ILE A 183 -23.19 15.11 -11.94
C ILE A 183 -24.09 16.21 -11.36
N VAL A 184 -25.40 15.94 -11.24
CA VAL A 184 -26.38 16.87 -10.66
C VAL A 184 -26.18 17.05 -9.16
N ALA A 185 -25.90 15.99 -8.41
CA ALA A 185 -25.59 16.07 -6.99
C ALA A 185 -24.32 16.89 -6.73
N SER A 186 -23.30 16.73 -7.59
CA SER A 186 -22.04 17.47 -7.51
C SER A 186 -22.17 18.96 -7.82
N THR A 187 -23.23 19.37 -8.54
CA THR A 187 -23.53 20.78 -8.82
C THR A 187 -24.36 21.44 -7.71
N GLN A 188 -25.13 20.69 -6.92
CA GLN A 188 -26.03 21.24 -5.89
C GLN A 188 -25.43 21.28 -4.47
N VAL A 189 -24.48 20.41 -4.13
CA VAL A 189 -23.90 20.40 -2.77
C VAL A 189 -22.78 21.43 -2.66
N THR A 190 -23.14 22.67 -2.33
CA THR A 190 -22.39 23.54 -1.38
C THR A 190 -23.05 24.93 -1.26
N SER A 191 -24.35 25.00 -1.00
CA SER A 191 -24.88 26.14 -0.24
C SER A 191 -24.68 25.81 1.23
N THR A 192 -23.83 26.61 1.90
CA THR A 192 -23.38 26.50 3.30
C THR A 192 -22.10 25.68 3.53
N GLU A 193 -21.15 26.32 4.22
CA GLU A 193 -19.83 25.85 4.67
C GLU A 193 -18.72 25.66 3.62
N SER A 194 -18.00 26.76 3.40
CA SER A 194 -16.66 26.78 2.82
C SER A 194 -15.66 26.05 3.73
N THR A 195 -15.51 24.73 3.57
CA THR A 195 -14.36 24.03 4.13
C THR A 195 -13.12 24.39 3.30
N TYR A 196 -12.40 25.42 3.74
CA TYR A 196 -11.04 25.68 3.27
C TYR A 196 -10.21 24.41 3.45
N SER A 197 -9.68 23.88 2.35
CA SER A 197 -8.71 22.78 2.35
C SER A 197 -7.57 23.11 3.33
N SER A 198 -7.54 22.41 4.46
CA SER A 198 -6.54 22.57 5.53
C SER A 198 -5.16 22.00 5.18
N LEU A 199 -5.02 21.39 3.99
CA LEU A 199 -3.78 20.77 3.52
C LEU A 199 -2.82 21.75 2.82
N SER A 200 -3.34 22.80 2.17
CA SER A 200 -2.52 23.80 1.48
C SER A 200 -1.80 24.76 2.45
N LYS A 201 -2.37 25.00 3.63
CA LYS A 201 -1.76 25.88 4.65
C LYS A 201 -0.55 25.24 5.35
N ARG A 202 -0.53 23.91 5.48
CA ARG A 202 0.54 23.18 6.18
C ARG A 202 1.85 23.10 5.36
N ARG A 203 1.77 23.26 4.03
CA ARG A 203 2.96 23.29 3.15
C ARG A 203 3.64 24.67 3.10
N MET A 204 2.87 25.75 3.22
CA MET A 204 3.42 27.12 3.22
C MET A 204 3.98 27.56 4.58
N GLN A 205 3.69 26.84 5.67
CA GLN A 205 4.14 27.22 7.02
C GLN A 205 5.50 26.64 7.45
N MET A 206 6.08 25.72 6.67
CA MET A 206 7.43 25.19 6.95
C MET A 206 8.56 26.03 6.35
N GLU A 207 8.25 27.04 5.53
CA GLU A 207 9.28 27.84 4.84
C GLU A 207 9.55 29.20 5.48
N ASN A 208 8.81 29.59 6.53
CA ASN A 208 9.05 30.84 7.25
C ASN A 208 8.69 30.72 8.73
N GLY A 209 9.68 30.81 9.61
CA GLY A 209 9.43 31.13 11.03
C GLY A 209 10.32 30.42 12.03
N ASP A 210 11.58 30.85 12.12
CA ASP A 210 12.42 30.66 13.29
C ASP A 210 12.08 31.73 14.35
N LYS A 211 12.25 31.39 15.65
CA LYS A 211 12.14 32.20 16.90
C LYS A 211 10.83 32.24 17.72
N LYS A 212 11.00 31.67 18.92
CA LYS A 212 10.62 32.14 20.29
C LYS A 212 9.26 31.74 20.94
N ARG A 213 9.45 30.98 22.03
CA ARG A 213 8.91 31.11 23.41
C ARG A 213 7.42 30.85 23.70
N GLY A 214 7.17 29.73 24.38
CA GLY A 214 6.80 29.68 25.81
C GLY A 214 5.34 29.96 26.20
N GLY A 215 4.69 28.96 26.79
CA GLY A 215 3.45 29.12 27.56
C GLY A 215 2.69 27.81 27.72
N GLY A 216 2.78 27.19 28.90
CA GLY A 216 2.10 25.94 29.21
C GLY A 216 0.63 26.12 29.58
N TYR A 217 -0.15 25.05 29.38
CA TYR A 217 -1.36 24.77 30.15
C TYR A 217 -1.48 23.26 30.37
N ARG A 218 -1.70 22.89 31.64
CA ARG A 218 -2.03 21.54 32.13
C ARG A 218 -3.50 21.23 31.87
N GLY A 219 -3.79 20.00 31.46
CA GLY A 219 -5.12 19.38 31.48
C GLY A 219 -4.98 17.87 31.33
N ARG A 220 -5.60 17.12 32.24
CA ARG A 220 -5.30 15.73 32.61
C ARG A 220 -6.35 14.76 32.05
N GLY A 221 -5.88 13.62 31.50
CA GLY A 221 -6.57 12.32 31.53
C GLY A 221 -7.50 11.98 30.36
N ARG A 222 -7.09 11.02 29.52
CA ARG A 222 -7.67 9.66 29.40
C ARG A 222 -6.97 8.96 28.22
N GLU A 223 -6.36 7.81 28.48
CA GLU A 223 -5.82 6.92 27.46
C GLU A 223 -6.98 6.24 26.74
N GLU A 224 -7.10 6.48 25.43
CA GLU A 224 -7.92 5.65 24.53
C GLU A 224 -7.03 5.26 23.34
N GLU A 225 -6.93 3.95 23.13
CA GLU A 225 -6.25 3.31 22.03
C GLU A 225 -6.87 3.78 20.71
N ASN A 226 -6.11 4.54 19.91
CA ASN A 226 -6.55 4.93 18.57
C ASN A 226 -6.38 3.75 17.60
N GLU A 227 -7.36 2.88 17.60
CA GLU A 227 -7.72 2.07 16.42
C GLU A 227 -7.98 3.01 15.23
N LEU A 228 -7.40 2.66 14.08
CA LEU A 228 -7.59 3.35 12.82
C LEU A 228 -9.02 3.15 12.30
N LYS A 229 -9.98 3.94 12.78
CA LYS A 229 -11.31 4.04 12.17
C LYS A 229 -11.24 5.01 10.99
N HIS A 230 -11.11 4.45 9.78
CA HIS A 230 -11.28 5.20 8.54
C HIS A 230 -12.78 5.48 8.33
N PRO A 231 -13.22 6.70 7.99
CA PRO A 231 -14.63 7.09 7.87
C PRO A 231 -15.40 6.45 6.69
N LEU A 232 -14.89 5.38 6.09
CA LEU A 232 -15.54 4.63 5.00
C LEU A 232 -15.91 3.18 5.38
N LEU A 233 -15.57 2.74 6.59
CA LEU A 233 -16.04 1.46 7.14
C LEU A 233 -17.15 1.79 8.14
N GLY A 234 -18.40 1.53 7.76
CA GLY A 234 -19.53 1.54 8.70
C GLY A 234 -19.40 0.44 9.76
N ASP A 235 -20.30 0.44 10.74
CA ASP A 235 -20.29 -0.44 11.92
C ASP A 235 -20.48 -1.96 11.63
N HIS A 236 -20.34 -2.39 10.38
CA HIS A 236 -20.31 -3.80 9.98
C HIS A 236 -18.98 -4.11 9.30
N ALA A 237 -17.92 -4.14 10.11
CA ALA A 237 -16.65 -4.74 9.76
C ALA A 237 -16.37 -5.93 10.69
N GLU A 238 -17.36 -6.81 10.87
CA GLU A 238 -17.07 -8.20 11.15
C GLU A 238 -16.81 -8.87 9.80
N THR A 239 -15.54 -9.13 9.51
CA THR A 239 -15.15 -10.09 8.48
C THR A 239 -15.65 -11.46 8.91
N ASP A 240 -16.90 -11.78 8.57
CA ASP A 240 -17.38 -13.15 8.48
C ASP A 240 -16.59 -13.80 7.34
N LEU A 241 -15.58 -14.58 7.74
CA LEU A 241 -14.98 -15.58 6.86
C LEU A 241 -16.12 -16.52 6.46
N ILE A 242 -16.47 -16.50 5.18
CA ILE A 242 -17.52 -17.33 4.58
C ILE A 242 -17.22 -18.79 4.92
N GLU A 243 -17.94 -19.29 5.92
CA GLU A 243 -17.93 -20.68 6.35
C GLU A 243 -18.79 -21.47 5.35
N GLY A 244 -18.16 -22.40 4.65
CA GLY A 244 -18.78 -23.18 3.59
C GLY A 244 -19.77 -24.21 4.12
N SER A 245 -20.98 -24.22 3.54
CA SER A 245 -21.97 -25.31 3.57
C SER A 245 -23.01 -24.98 2.49
N SER A 246 -23.47 -25.83 1.55
CA SER A 246 -23.47 -27.30 1.44
C SER A 246 -23.97 -27.75 0.04
N GLY A 247 -23.55 -28.95 -0.38
CA GLY A 247 -24.20 -29.84 -1.38
C GLY A 247 -23.49 -29.96 -2.74
N GLN A 248 -23.22 -31.12 -3.38
CA GLN A 248 -23.47 -32.55 -3.07
C GLN A 248 -22.81 -33.44 -4.17
N GLY A 249 -22.23 -34.61 -3.81
CA GLY A 249 -21.90 -35.78 -4.68
C GLY A 249 -20.56 -35.73 -5.47
N MET A 250 -19.68 -36.73 -5.58
CA MET A 250 -19.74 -38.19 -5.37
C MET A 250 -18.34 -38.79 -5.12
N GLU A 251 -18.31 -39.84 -4.30
CA GLU A 251 -17.49 -41.08 -4.31
C GLU A 251 -15.95 -41.10 -4.44
N GLY A 252 -15.31 -41.78 -3.48
CA GLY A 252 -14.23 -42.73 -3.79
C GLY A 252 -13.01 -42.78 -2.85
N GLY A 253 -12.98 -43.76 -1.94
CA GLY A 253 -11.74 -44.49 -1.60
C GLY A 253 -10.87 -43.95 -0.45
N GLN A 254 -10.84 -44.70 0.65
CA GLN A 254 -9.93 -44.55 1.80
C GLN A 254 -8.45 -44.78 1.44
N SER A 255 -7.54 -43.96 1.98
CA SER A 255 -6.19 -44.39 2.38
C SER A 255 -5.59 -43.42 3.41
N PHE A 256 -5.55 -43.85 4.68
CA PHE A 256 -5.16 -43.05 5.86
C PHE A 256 -3.66 -43.16 6.23
N GLY A 257 -2.77 -43.50 5.27
CA GLY A 257 -1.36 -43.82 5.59
C GLY A 257 -0.28 -43.06 4.81
N GLY A 258 -0.61 -42.36 3.72
CA GLY A 258 0.40 -41.86 2.77
C GLY A 258 0.86 -40.41 2.96
N GLY A 259 0.09 -39.57 3.66
CA GLY A 259 0.32 -38.12 3.72
C GLY A 259 1.46 -37.70 4.65
N LEU A 260 1.63 -38.41 5.77
CA LEU A 260 2.62 -38.05 6.78
C LEU A 260 4.06 -38.37 6.32
N MET A 261 4.24 -39.47 5.58
CA MET A 261 5.53 -39.87 5.01
C MET A 261 6.01 -38.95 3.89
N ASN A 262 5.11 -38.45 3.03
CA ASN A 262 5.47 -37.48 1.99
C ASN A 262 5.74 -36.07 2.55
N PHE A 263 5.18 -35.71 3.70
CA PHE A 263 5.48 -34.47 4.40
C PHE A 263 6.84 -34.51 5.12
N LEU A 264 7.22 -35.69 5.66
CA LEU A 264 8.49 -35.89 6.38
C LEU A 264 9.68 -36.23 5.47
N LEU A 265 9.48 -36.96 4.36
CA LEU A 265 10.50 -37.24 3.36
C LEU A 265 10.31 -36.31 2.16
N GLY A 266 10.86 -35.09 2.28
CA GLY A 266 10.82 -34.05 1.26
C GLY A 266 11.27 -34.55 -0.11
N LYS A 267 10.30 -34.92 -0.95
CA LYS A 267 10.53 -35.22 -2.36
C LYS A 267 10.65 -33.89 -3.10
N LYS A 268 11.89 -33.58 -3.49
CA LYS A 268 12.26 -32.35 -4.18
C LYS A 268 11.79 -32.44 -5.63
N ASP A 269 10.70 -31.78 -5.97
CA ASP A 269 10.29 -31.58 -7.36
C ASP A 269 11.44 -30.90 -8.13
N ARG A 270 12.05 -31.68 -9.02
CA ARG A 270 13.09 -31.25 -9.94
C ARG A 270 12.40 -30.89 -11.24
N GLY A 271 12.19 -29.60 -11.50
CA GLY A 271 11.69 -29.19 -12.82
C GLY A 271 11.14 -27.79 -12.97
N GLN A 272 11.72 -26.76 -12.35
CA GLN A 272 11.52 -25.37 -12.79
C GLN A 272 12.86 -24.65 -12.81
N ALA A 273 13.28 -24.21 -14.00
CA ALA A 273 14.47 -23.40 -14.17
C ALA A 273 14.29 -22.11 -13.38
N ARG A 274 15.08 -21.96 -12.30
CA ARG A 274 15.11 -20.72 -11.49
C ARG A 274 15.66 -19.59 -12.35
N TYR A 275 14.79 -18.80 -12.94
CA TYR A 275 15.15 -17.46 -13.39
C TYR A 275 15.63 -16.69 -12.16
N LEU A 276 16.91 -16.34 -12.14
CA LEU A 276 17.47 -15.50 -11.09
C LEU A 276 17.00 -14.06 -11.37
N PRO A 277 16.12 -13.46 -10.55
CA PRO A 277 15.68 -12.09 -10.79
C PRO A 277 16.87 -11.15 -10.64
N ARG A 278 16.96 -10.19 -11.57
CA ARG A 278 17.98 -9.13 -11.60
C ARG A 278 17.84 -8.27 -10.34
N LYS A 279 18.98 -7.90 -9.75
CA LYS A 279 19.08 -7.16 -8.48
C LYS A 279 18.60 -5.72 -8.67
N VAL A 280 17.34 -5.43 -8.40
CA VAL A 280 16.79 -4.07 -8.39
C VAL A 280 16.63 -3.59 -6.94
N PRO A 281 17.21 -2.43 -6.56
CA PRO A 281 17.07 -1.91 -5.20
C PRO A 281 15.63 -1.46 -4.96
N MET A 282 14.96 -2.10 -4.00
CA MET A 282 13.63 -1.70 -3.54
C MET A 282 13.73 -0.53 -2.56
N ARG A 283 12.82 0.44 -2.67
CA ARG A 283 12.65 1.48 -1.64
C ARG A 283 11.95 0.86 -0.44
N ILE A 284 12.68 0.70 0.65
CA ILE A 284 12.16 0.09 1.89
C ILE A 284 11.24 1.12 2.56
N GLU A 285 9.99 0.75 2.79
CA GLU A 285 9.07 1.59 3.55
C GLU A 285 9.47 1.60 5.03
N PRO A 286 9.40 2.75 5.73
CA PRO A 286 9.68 2.81 7.17
C PRO A 286 8.85 1.81 7.99
N LYS A 287 7.65 1.48 7.50
CA LYS A 287 6.72 0.53 8.12
C LYS A 287 7.32 -0.86 8.34
N THR A 288 8.23 -1.32 7.48
CA THR A 288 8.84 -2.65 7.62
C THR A 288 9.82 -2.71 8.81
N SER A 289 10.48 -1.59 9.13
CA SER A 289 11.35 -1.50 10.32
C SER A 289 10.53 -1.57 11.60
N PHE A 290 9.43 -0.80 11.65
CA PHE A 290 8.51 -0.81 12.80
C PHE A 290 7.83 -2.17 13.01
N ALA A 291 7.54 -2.92 11.93
CA ALA A 291 7.02 -4.28 12.03
C ALA A 291 8.04 -5.26 12.64
N ASN A 292 9.33 -5.11 12.32
CA ASN A 292 10.40 -5.92 12.91
C ASN A 292 10.56 -5.62 14.41
N GLU A 293 10.54 -4.34 14.78
CA GLU A 293 10.59 -3.90 16.19
C GLU A 293 9.40 -4.44 17.00
N ARG A 294 8.18 -4.38 16.46
CA ARG A 294 6.98 -4.95 17.12
C ARG A 294 7.13 -6.45 17.39
N THR A 295 7.70 -7.19 16.44
CA THR A 295 7.89 -8.64 16.60
C THR A 295 8.95 -8.93 17.67
N PHE A 296 10.04 -8.16 17.70
CA PHE A 296 11.06 -8.25 18.75
C PHE A 296 10.47 -7.97 20.14
N LEU A 297 9.67 -6.90 20.28
CA LEU A 297 9.02 -6.55 21.54
C LEU A 297 8.09 -7.67 22.04
N ARG A 298 7.40 -8.37 21.14
CA ARG A 298 6.57 -9.53 21.51
C ARG A 298 7.41 -10.68 22.08
N TRP A 299 8.55 -11.01 21.47
CA TRP A 299 9.45 -12.05 21.98
C TRP A 299 10.05 -11.70 23.35
N VAL A 300 10.49 -10.44 23.50
CA VAL A 300 11.00 -9.93 24.78
C VAL A 300 9.92 -9.94 25.85
N HIS A 301 8.70 -9.51 25.52
CA HIS A 301 7.58 -9.56 26.45
C HIS A 301 7.30 -10.98 26.95
N MET A 302 7.24 -11.98 26.06
CA MET A 302 7.07 -13.39 26.45
C MET A 302 8.17 -13.88 27.39
N SER A 303 9.43 -13.52 27.12
CA SER A 303 10.55 -13.88 27.99
C SER A 303 10.49 -13.17 29.34
N ILE A 304 10.09 -11.90 29.39
CA ILE A 304 9.99 -11.15 30.64
C ILE A 304 8.88 -11.72 31.52
N VAL A 305 7.73 -12.06 30.95
CA VAL A 305 6.64 -12.72 31.69
C VAL A 305 7.11 -14.06 32.26
N LEU A 306 7.75 -14.91 31.44
CA LEU A 306 8.24 -16.21 31.89
C LEU A 306 9.36 -16.07 32.94
N GLY A 307 10.29 -15.13 32.75
CA GLY A 307 11.36 -14.83 33.70
C GLY A 307 10.83 -14.23 35.01
N GLY A 308 9.75 -13.45 34.94
CA GLY A 308 9.05 -12.89 36.10
C GLY A 308 8.38 -13.97 36.93
N VAL A 309 7.66 -14.90 36.31
CA VAL A 309 7.09 -16.09 36.99
C VAL A 309 8.20 -16.90 37.63
N SER A 310 9.28 -17.16 36.89
CA SER A 310 10.44 -17.89 37.37
C SER A 310 11.10 -17.24 38.60
N SER A 311 11.28 -15.92 38.56
CA SER A 311 11.87 -15.14 39.66
C SER A 311 10.95 -15.08 40.87
N ALA A 312 9.64 -14.97 40.65
CA ALA A 312 8.64 -14.98 41.71
C ALA A 312 8.58 -16.33 42.43
N MET A 313 8.72 -17.44 41.70
CA MET A 313 8.79 -18.78 42.31
C MET A 313 10.06 -18.99 43.13
N LEU A 314 11.20 -18.42 42.69
CA LEU A 314 12.46 -18.54 43.42
C LEU A 314 12.56 -17.61 44.64
N GLY A 315 12.00 -16.40 44.55
CA GLY A 315 12.06 -15.40 45.62
C GLY A 315 10.88 -15.42 46.59
N GLY A 316 9.72 -15.92 46.15
CA GLY A 316 8.48 -15.95 46.93
C GLY A 316 8.21 -17.29 47.65
N ALA A 317 8.92 -18.36 47.28
CA ALA A 317 8.83 -19.63 47.98
C ALA A 317 9.61 -19.60 49.30
N GLY A 318 9.05 -20.20 50.36
CA GLY A 318 9.76 -20.36 51.63
C GLY A 318 10.95 -21.31 51.49
N PRO A 319 11.95 -21.25 52.41
CA PRO A 319 13.13 -22.12 52.37
C PRO A 319 12.81 -23.63 52.34
N GLU A 320 11.62 -24.02 52.78
CA GLU A 320 11.15 -25.41 52.83
C GLU A 320 10.48 -25.90 51.53
N ASP A 321 10.02 -25.00 50.64
CA ASP A 321 9.36 -25.39 49.38
C ASP A 321 10.39 -25.61 48.26
N GLN A 322 11.08 -26.75 48.35
CA GLN A 322 12.10 -27.17 47.39
C GLN A 322 11.55 -27.32 45.96
N ASP A 323 10.24 -27.56 45.79
CA ASP A 323 9.66 -27.80 44.47
C ASP A 323 9.52 -26.51 43.67
N ALA A 324 9.11 -25.43 44.32
CA ALA A 324 9.01 -24.12 43.67
C ALA A 324 10.39 -23.63 43.20
N HIS A 325 11.43 -23.91 43.98
CA HIS A 325 12.81 -23.61 43.60
C HIS A 325 13.30 -24.44 42.39
N VAL A 326 12.99 -25.75 42.34
CA VAL A 326 13.37 -26.61 41.22
C VAL A 326 12.65 -26.19 39.93
N ILE A 327 11.35 -25.91 40.00
CA ILE A 327 10.56 -25.48 38.83
C ILE A 327 11.05 -24.11 38.35
N GLY A 328 11.27 -23.16 39.26
CA GLY A 328 11.82 -21.85 38.95
C GLY A 328 13.21 -21.95 38.30
N LEU A 329 14.09 -22.81 38.81
CA LEU A 329 15.42 -23.01 38.23
C LEU A 329 15.36 -23.59 36.81
N LEU A 330 14.40 -24.47 36.53
CA LEU A 330 14.19 -25.07 35.21
C LEU A 330 13.57 -24.09 34.20
N THR A 331 12.81 -23.08 34.64
CA THR A 331 12.18 -22.10 33.74
C THR A 331 13.09 -20.94 33.33
N ILE A 332 14.13 -20.59 34.12
CA ILE A 332 15.08 -19.51 33.78
C ILE A 332 15.78 -19.73 32.42
N PRO A 333 16.37 -20.91 32.13
CA PRO A 333 17.09 -21.13 30.87
C PRO A 333 16.18 -20.97 29.65
N LEU A 334 14.91 -21.34 29.77
CA LEU A 334 13.94 -21.19 28.68
C LEU A 334 13.62 -19.73 28.38
N ALA A 335 13.44 -18.90 29.41
CA ALA A 335 13.26 -17.46 29.22
C ALA A 335 14.47 -16.85 28.50
N ILE A 336 15.69 -17.20 28.92
CA ILE A 336 16.92 -16.74 28.28
C ILE A 336 16.98 -17.20 26.81
N ALA A 337 16.62 -18.44 26.51
CA ALA A 337 16.60 -18.98 25.14
C ALA A 337 15.61 -18.23 24.23
N ILE A 338 14.41 -17.90 24.75
CA ILE A 338 13.39 -17.12 24.02
C ILE A 338 13.90 -15.70 23.72
N THR A 339 14.54 -15.03 24.69
CA THR A 339 15.16 -13.71 24.45
C THR A 339 16.29 -13.78 23.43
N MET A 340 17.17 -14.77 23.53
CA MET A 340 18.28 -14.96 22.59
C MET A 340 17.78 -15.19 21.16
N TYR A 341 16.72 -15.98 20.99
CA TYR A 341 16.06 -16.15 19.70
C TYR A 341 15.43 -14.85 19.18
N GLY A 342 14.74 -14.10 20.05
CA GLY A 342 14.17 -12.79 19.71
C GLY A 342 15.22 -11.79 19.20
N ILE A 343 16.39 -11.75 19.84
CA ILE A 343 17.54 -10.93 19.41
C ILE A 343 18.08 -11.43 18.06
N TRP A 344 18.27 -12.74 17.93
CA TRP A 344 18.78 -13.35 16.70
C TRP A 344 17.88 -13.05 15.50
N ILE A 345 16.56 -13.26 15.62
CA ILE A 345 15.62 -12.99 14.52
C ILE A 345 15.55 -11.50 14.19
N TYR A 346 15.64 -10.61 15.19
CA TYR A 346 15.67 -9.17 14.98
C TYR A 346 16.91 -8.75 14.17
N TYR A 347 18.10 -9.21 14.55
CA TYR A 347 19.34 -8.91 13.83
C TYR A 347 19.38 -9.54 12.46
N TRP A 348 18.95 -10.81 12.34
CA TRP A 348 18.88 -11.49 11.05
C TRP A 348 17.97 -10.73 10.09
N ARG A 349 16.73 -10.38 10.50
CA ARG A 349 15.81 -9.57 9.69
C ARG A 349 16.35 -8.18 9.39
N ALA A 350 16.94 -7.48 10.37
CA ALA A 350 17.53 -6.16 10.16
C ALA A 350 18.69 -6.17 9.16
N MET A 351 19.53 -7.22 9.18
CA MET A 351 20.60 -7.41 8.19
C MET A 351 20.03 -7.70 6.80
N GLN A 352 18.96 -8.49 6.68
CA GLN A 352 18.31 -8.74 5.39
C GLN A 352 17.68 -7.47 4.81
N ILE A 353 17.01 -6.67 5.64
CA ILE A 353 16.42 -5.38 5.23
C ILE A 353 17.51 -4.44 4.71
N LYS A 354 18.66 -4.34 5.40
CA LYS A 354 19.78 -3.49 4.97
C LYS A 354 20.42 -3.94 3.65
N LYS A 355 20.41 -5.23 3.33
CA LYS A 355 21.05 -5.79 2.13
C LYS A 355 20.29 -5.49 0.81
N LYS A 356 19.09 -4.90 0.85
CA LYS A 356 18.29 -4.45 -0.32
C LYS A 356 18.00 -5.53 -1.37
N GLU A 357 18.09 -6.82 -1.03
CA GLU A 357 17.92 -7.90 -2.01
C GLU A 357 16.46 -8.33 -2.10
N ALA A 358 15.79 -7.91 -3.18
CA ALA A 358 14.40 -8.28 -3.51
C ALA A 358 14.14 -9.80 -3.57
N ARG A 359 15.20 -10.63 -3.63
CA ARG A 359 15.11 -12.09 -3.66
C ARG A 359 14.56 -12.69 -2.36
N ILE A 360 14.63 -11.96 -1.24
CA ILE A 360 14.35 -12.50 0.10
C ILE A 360 12.96 -12.08 0.61
N ALA A 361 12.28 -11.14 -0.07
CA ALA A 361 11.00 -10.61 0.39
C ALA A 361 9.85 -11.62 0.38
N VAL A 362 9.97 -12.69 -0.40
CA VAL A 362 8.99 -13.79 -0.49
C VAL A 362 9.18 -14.83 0.64
N ALA A 363 10.25 -14.74 1.44
CA ALA A 363 10.60 -15.74 2.45
C ALA A 363 10.96 -15.14 3.83
N PHE A 364 10.20 -14.14 4.31
CA PHE A 364 10.40 -13.56 5.65
C PHE A 364 9.81 -14.40 6.81
N ASP A 365 9.19 -15.52 6.50
CA ASP A 365 8.49 -16.36 7.46
C ASP A 365 9.44 -17.46 7.99
N ASP A 366 10.00 -17.25 9.18
CA ASP A 366 10.70 -18.32 9.90
C ASP A 366 9.66 -19.22 10.57
N ARG A 367 9.32 -20.31 9.88
CA ARG A 367 8.36 -21.31 10.36
C ARG A 367 8.97 -22.31 11.34
N ILE A 368 10.29 -22.45 11.35
CA ILE A 368 10.97 -23.51 12.09
C ILE A 368 11.28 -23.03 13.51
N GLY A 369 11.79 -21.81 13.66
CA GLY A 369 12.18 -21.25 14.95
C GLY A 369 11.07 -21.26 16.01
N PRO A 370 9.87 -20.72 15.74
CA PRO A 370 8.77 -20.68 16.71
C PRO A 370 8.26 -22.08 17.08
N VAL A 371 8.24 -23.00 16.12
CA VAL A 371 7.80 -24.39 16.33
C VAL A 371 8.78 -25.12 17.25
N CYS A 372 10.09 -24.96 17.05
CA CYS A 372 11.11 -25.53 17.93
C CYS A 372 11.02 -24.98 19.37
N LEU A 373 10.82 -23.67 19.55
CA LEU A 373 10.66 -23.08 20.88
C LEU A 373 9.38 -23.55 21.58
N ALA A 374 8.27 -23.66 20.85
CA ALA A 374 7.03 -24.19 21.38
C ALA A 374 7.18 -25.66 21.82
N PHE A 375 7.91 -26.47 21.04
CA PHE A 375 8.20 -27.86 21.40
C PHE A 375 9.04 -27.95 22.69
N ILE A 376 10.09 -27.13 22.83
CA ILE A 376 10.91 -27.08 24.06
C ILE A 376 10.06 -26.68 25.28
N LEU A 377 9.19 -25.69 25.12
CA LEU A 377 8.27 -25.25 26.18
C LEU A 377 7.32 -26.39 26.61
N ILE A 378 6.75 -27.12 25.65
CA ILE A 378 5.87 -28.27 25.93
C ILE A 378 6.65 -29.37 26.68
N CYS A 379 7.84 -29.74 26.22
CA CYS A 379 8.68 -30.73 26.89
C CYS A 379 9.03 -30.31 28.33
N LEU A 380 9.31 -29.02 28.56
CA LEU A 380 9.58 -28.50 29.90
C LEU A 380 8.36 -28.66 30.81
N TYR A 381 7.16 -28.26 30.35
CA TYR A 381 5.94 -28.40 31.15
C TYR A 381 5.57 -29.85 31.42
N ILE A 382 5.76 -30.76 30.45
CA ILE A 382 5.58 -32.20 30.66
C ILE A 382 6.56 -32.70 31.73
N THR A 383 7.82 -32.26 31.69
CA THR A 383 8.83 -32.66 32.68
C THR A 383 8.45 -32.19 34.08
N VAL A 384 7.99 -30.95 34.22
CA VAL A 384 7.48 -30.39 35.48
C VAL A 384 6.24 -31.16 35.97
N PHE A 385 5.32 -31.49 35.06
CA PHE A 385 4.11 -32.25 35.37
C PHE A 385 4.42 -33.68 35.85
N VAL A 386 5.28 -34.40 35.15
CA VAL A 386 5.72 -35.75 35.53
C VAL A 386 6.48 -35.73 36.85
N TYR A 387 7.36 -34.74 37.05
CA TYR A 387 8.07 -34.56 38.32
C TYR A 387 7.10 -34.39 39.50
N LYS A 388 6.06 -33.55 39.33
CA LYS A 388 5.03 -33.37 40.36
C LYS A 388 4.17 -34.61 40.56
N LEU A 389 3.81 -35.34 39.50
CA LEU A 389 3.06 -36.59 39.60
C LEU A 389 3.83 -37.69 40.33
N ALA A 390 5.11 -37.88 40.00
CA ALA A 390 5.96 -38.87 40.66
C ALA A 390 6.07 -38.60 42.16
N LYS A 391 6.31 -37.33 42.54
CA LYS A 391 6.35 -36.92 43.94
C LYS A 391 5.01 -37.11 44.67
N LEU A 392 3.88 -36.97 43.96
CA LEU A 392 2.55 -37.22 44.54
C LEU A 392 2.25 -38.71 44.77
N GLY A 393 2.85 -39.60 43.97
CA GLY A 393 2.69 -41.05 44.09
C GLY A 393 3.59 -41.71 45.13
N ASP A 394 4.60 -40.98 45.62
CA ASP A 394 5.48 -41.40 46.73
C ASP A 394 4.92 -41.01 48.13
N TYR A 395 3.77 -40.33 48.18
CA TYR A 395 2.94 -40.10 49.38
C TYR A 395 1.75 -41.06 49.38
#